data_AF-A0A7Y0HI00-F1
#
_entry.id   AF-A0A7Y0HI00-F1
#
_cell.length_a   1.000
_cell.length_b   1.000
_cell.length_c   1.000
_cell.angle_alpha   90.00
_cell.angle_beta   90.00
_cell.angle_gamma   90.00
#
_symmetry.space_group_name_H-M   'P 1'
#
loop_
_entity.id
_entity.type
_entity.pdbx_description
1 polymer ?
#
loop_
_entity_poly.entity_id
_entity_poly.type
_entity_poly.pdbx_seq_one_letter_code
_entity_poly.pdbx_strand_id
1 'polypeptide(L)' 'METIEHPHIAEVRRELVYETGRWRHMMVVITDLSLDPSAPDHDAKTLNEVIQTVAEQAIANKSGYHGIVVRNP' A
#
# COMPACT_ATOMS: atom_id res chain seq x y z
N MET A 1 -11.39 -10.48 0.59
CA MET A 1 -9.97 -10.22 0.31
C MET A 1 -9.24 -11.05 1.34
N GLU A 2 -8.36 -11.96 0.93
CA GLU A 2 -7.50 -12.64 1.90
C GLU A 2 -6.73 -11.59 2.71
N THR A 3 -6.56 -11.84 4.00
CA THR A 3 -5.78 -10.97 4.89
C THR A 3 -4.35 -10.93 4.38
N ILE A 4 -3.87 -9.74 4.01
CA ILE A 4 -2.47 -9.56 3.65
C ILE A 4 -1.69 -9.56 4.96
N GLU A 5 -0.89 -10.61 5.19
CA GLU A 5 -0.08 -10.74 6.39
C GLU A 5 1.35 -10.24 6.11
N HIS A 6 1.71 -9.13 6.75
CA HIS A 6 3.08 -8.62 6.77
C HIS A 6 3.31 -7.88 8.09
N PRO A 7 4.47 -8.02 8.77
CA PRO A 7 4.70 -7.43 10.10
C PRO A 7 4.45 -5.93 10.20
N HIS A 8 4.73 -5.21 9.10
CA HIS A 8 4.64 -3.76 8.99
C HIS A 8 3.37 -3.25 8.29
N ILE A 9 2.40 -4.13 8.04
CA ILE A 9 1.11 -3.75 7.44
C ILE A 9 0.07 -3.78 8.55
N ALA A 10 -0.42 -2.61 8.94
CA ALA A 10 -1.52 -2.49 9.89
C ALA A 10 -2.88 -2.73 9.21
N GLU A 11 -3.06 -2.18 8.00
CA GLU A 11 -4.31 -2.30 7.25
C GLU A 11 -4.03 -2.19 5.76
N VAL A 12 -4.77 -2.96 4.94
CA VAL A 12 -4.86 -2.73 3.49
C VAL A 12 -6.32 -2.57 3.12
N ARG A 13 -6.66 -1.45 2.49
CA ARG A 13 -8.03 -1.18 2.04
C ARG A 13 -8.06 -0.59 0.65
N ARG A 14 -9.20 -0.73 -0.01
CA ARG A 14 -9.43 -0.16 -1.34
C ARG A 14 -10.23 1.13 -1.21
N GLU A 15 -9.66 2.23 -1.70
CA GLU A 15 -10.32 3.54 -1.75
C GLU A 15 -10.63 3.92 -3.20
N LEU A 16 -11.73 4.65 -3.40
CA LEU A 16 -12.03 5.28 -4.67
C LEU A 16 -11.57 6.74 -4.59
N VAL A 17 -10.55 7.09 -5.36
CA VAL A 17 -9.94 8.42 -5.37
C VAL A 17 -10.31 9.13 -6.67
N TYR A 18 -10.75 10.38 -6.58
CA TYR A 18 -10.98 11.21 -7.75
C TYR A 18 -9.72 12.02 -8.07
N GLU A 19 -9.04 11.66 -9.17
CA GLU A 19 -7.81 12.32 -9.60
C GLU A 19 -7.90 12.63 -11.09
N THR A 20 -7.43 13.81 -11.50
CA THR A 20 -7.30 14.18 -12.93
C THR A 20 -8.61 14.02 -13.72
N GLY A 21 -9.76 14.31 -13.10
CA GLY A 21 -11.07 14.20 -13.74
C GLY A 21 -11.66 12.79 -13.83
N ARG A 22 -11.03 11.77 -13.22
CA ARG A 22 -11.49 10.37 -13.26
C ARG A 22 -11.44 9.70 -11.89
N TRP A 23 -12.40 8.79 -11.66
CA TRP A 23 -12.38 7.89 -10.50
C TRP A 23 -11.35 6.78 -10.72
N ARG A 24 -10.52 6.54 -9.70
CA ARG A 24 -9.51 5.49 -9.70
C ARG A 24 -9.62 4.66 -8.42
N HIS A 25 -9.63 3.35 -8.57
CA HIS A 25 -9.47 2.43 -7.45
C HIS A 25 -7.99 2.42 -7.02
N MET A 26 -7.72 2.84 -5.80
CA MET A 26 -6.39 2.84 -5.19
C MET A 26 -6.36 1.82 -4.05
N MET A 27 -5.27 1.06 -3.97
CA MET A 27 -4.98 0.24 -2.81
C MET A 27 -4.21 1.09 -1.81
N VAL A 28 -4.79 1.32 -0.64
CA VAL A 28 -4.18 2.09 0.44
C VAL A 28 -3.63 1.13 1.47
N VAL A 29 -2.33 1.23 1.71
CA VAL A 29 -1.58 0.44 2.68
C VAL A 29 -1.24 1.33 3.86
N ILE A 30 -1.73 0.98 5.04
CA ILE A 30 -1.38 1.64 6.30
C ILE A 30 -0.22 0.88 6.93
N THR A 31 0.90 1.56 7.12
CA THR A 31 2.13 0.99 7.67
C THR A 31 2.59 1.78 8.89
N ASP A 32 3.37 1.13 9.75
CA ASP A 32 4.09 1.73 10.87
C ASP A 32 5.47 2.27 10.48
N LEU A 33 5.96 1.95 9.27
CA LEU A 33 7.26 2.39 8.76
C LEU A 33 7.29 3.87 8.42
N SER A 34 8.37 4.57 8.73
CA SER A 34 8.54 5.97 8.34
C SER A 34 8.61 6.16 6.82
N LEU A 35 7.76 7.05 6.29
CA LEU A 35 7.76 7.42 4.85
C LEU A 35 8.68 8.60 4.54
N ASP A 36 9.21 9.28 5.56
CA ASP A 36 10.15 10.38 5.35
C ASP A 36 11.54 9.80 5.09
N PRO A 37 12.11 9.95 3.88
CA PRO A 37 13.43 9.42 3.55
C PRO A 37 14.57 10.05 4.36
N SER A 38 14.31 11.16 5.05
CA SER A 38 15.28 11.84 5.93
C SER A 38 15.22 11.34 7.37
N ALA A 39 14.22 10.54 7.73
CA ALA A 39 14.06 10.06 9.09
C ALA A 39 15.08 8.94 9.42
N PRO A 40 15.61 8.90 10.65
CA PRO A 40 16.63 7.92 11.04
C PRO A 40 16.12 6.48 11.08
N ASP A 41 14.80 6.30 11.16
CA ASP A 41 14.08 5.03 11.16
C ASP A 41 13.47 4.68 9.79
N HIS A 42 13.81 5.43 8.73
CA HIS A 42 13.36 5.12 7.39
C HIS A 42 14.02 3.85 6.84
N ASP A 43 13.22 2.83 6.57
CA ASP A 43 13.64 1.61 5.89
C ASP A 43 12.99 1.50 4.50
N ALA A 44 13.69 2.03 3.49
CA ALA A 44 13.24 1.96 2.10
C ALA A 44 13.10 0.53 1.58
N LYS A 45 13.90 -0.41 2.10
CA LYS A 45 13.89 -1.80 1.65
C LYS A 45 12.61 -2.47 2.13
N THR A 46 12.32 -2.38 3.42
CA THR A 46 11.10 -2.96 4.00
C THR A 46 9.85 -2.28 3.45
N LEU A 47 9.89 -0.97 3.20
CA LEU A 47 8.78 -0.27 2.54
C LEU A 47 8.49 -0.83 1.13
N ASN A 48 9.54 -1.15 0.37
CA ASN A 48 9.37 -1.76 -0.95
C ASN A 48 8.85 -3.20 -0.87
N GLU A 49 9.32 -3.99 0.11
CA GLU A 49 8.81 -5.34 0.38
C GLU A 49 7.31 -5.31 0.69
N VAL A 50 6.87 -4.38 1.53
CA VAL A 50 5.44 -4.11 1.83
C VAL A 50 4.64 -3.86 0.55
N ILE A 51 5.12 -2.97 -0.33
CA ILE A 51 4.44 -2.64 -1.58
C ILE A 51 4.38 -3.87 -2.50
N GLN A 52 5.46 -4.64 -2.60
CA GLN A 52 5.52 -5.85 -3.42
C GLN A 52 4.54 -6.92 -2.94
N THR A 53 4.49 -7.20 -1.64
CA THR A 53 3.55 -8.16 -1.05
C THR A 53 2.09 -7.78 -1.38
N VAL A 54 1.74 -6.49 -1.25
CA VAL A 54 0.40 -6.01 -1.57
C VAL A 54 0.10 -6.13 -3.07
N ALA A 55 1.07 -5.80 -3.94
CA ALA A 55 0.92 -5.91 -5.38
C ALA A 55 0.72 -7.37 -5.84
N GLU A 56 1.56 -8.28 -5.36
CA GLU A 56 1.50 -9.71 -5.68
C GLU A 56 0.15 -10.31 -5.26
N GLN A 57 -0.31 -10.01 -4.05
CA GLN A 57 -1.61 -10.50 -3.58
C GLN A 57 -2.77 -9.88 -4.37
N ALA A 58 -2.69 -8.60 -4.74
CA ALA A 58 -3.73 -7.96 -5.52
C ALA A 58 -3.82 -8.56 -6.95
N ILE A 59 -2.68 -8.91 -7.55
CA ILE A 59 -2.60 -9.64 -8.83
C ILE A 59 -3.21 -11.04 -8.67
N ALA A 60 -2.81 -11.79 -7.63
CA ALA A 60 -3.33 -13.14 -7.36
C ALA A 60 -4.86 -13.15 -7.18
N ASN A 61 -5.39 -12.14 -6.48
CA ASN A 61 -6.81 -11.95 -6.23
C ASN A 61 -7.60 -11.36 -7.43
N LYS A 62 -6.94 -11.09 -8.57
CA LYS A 62 -7.52 -10.40 -9.74
C LYS A 62 -8.24 -9.10 -9.35
N SER A 63 -7.75 -8.44 -8.31
CA SER A 63 -8.34 -7.20 -7.82
C SER A 63 -7.87 -6.06 -8.72
N GLY A 64 -8.79 -5.42 -9.45
CA GLY A 64 -8.46 -4.26 -10.28
C GLY A 64 -8.11 -3.04 -9.41
N TYR A 65 -6.92 -2.47 -9.62
CA TYR A 65 -6.48 -1.20 -9.02
C TYR A 65 -5.65 -0.40 -10.03
N HIS A 66 -5.60 0.91 -9.84
CA HIS A 66 -4.82 1.83 -10.68
C HIS A 66 -3.45 2.15 -10.08
N GLY A 67 -3.29 1.97 -8.76
CA GLY A 67 -2.04 2.19 -8.05
C GLY A 67 -2.13 1.79 -6.58
N ILE A 68 -0.97 1.80 -5.93
CA ILE A 68 -0.81 1.57 -4.50
C ILE A 68 -0.37 2.90 -3.87
N VAL A 69 -0.98 3.27 -2.76
CA VAL A 69 -0.61 4.43 -1.94
C VAL A 69 -0.26 3.91 -0.56
N VAL A 70 0.93 4.26 -0.07
CA VAL A 70 1.31 3.97 1.30
C VAL A 70 1.05 5.19 2.16
N ARG A 71 0.48 4.99 3.34
CA ARG A 71 0.20 6.03 4.33
C ARG A 71 0.62 5.55 5.72
N ASN A 72 0.97 6.51 6.55
CA ASN A 72 1.12 6.29 7.99
C ASN A 72 -0.16 6.76 8.71
N PRO A 73 -0.49 6.16 9.87
CA PRO A 73 -1.61 6.59 10.69
C PRO A 73 -1.47 8.03 11.21
#